data_AF-V5HKT0-F1
#
_entry.id   AF-V5HKT0-F1
#
_cell.length_a   1.000
_cell.length_b   1.000
_cell.length_c   1.000
_cell.angle_alpha   90.00
_cell.angle_beta   90.00
_cell.angle_gamma   90.00
#
_symmetry.space_group_name_H-M   'P 1'
#
loop_
_entity.id
_entity.type
_entity.pdbx_description
1 polymer ?
#
loop_
_entity_poly.entity_id
_entity_poly.type
_entity_poly.pdbx_seq_one_letter_code
_entity_poly.pdbx_strand_id
1 'polypeptide(L)'
;GIKKRLVSAGKLKSLVGLQDWVQATVKHLYWCAESSDGAPDEILPKWTSLVGHVADLHEHANPLYPRCQHGDLGKKKWLPEGLQAHEKLKSIVLSKPLLKDIPHLSTSAQTYATECFHSTVIQFAPKSTHFGYESMQARVYVAALHFNENGDRPQATTKEGKKRFLVKRPKQTKRPIASPMKGPCTYAYVQELMKETLAMNCHYPSYRAARKANSIEAPPSLSSGFERPNKDLLISSHRSRFNC
;
A
#
# COMPACT_ATOMS: atom_id res chain seq x y z
N GLY A 1 4.56 -11.47 11.61
CA GLY A 1 3.57 -11.58 10.53
C GLY A 1 3.04 -12.99 10.41
N ILE A 2 1.72 -13.16 10.24
CA ILE A 2 1.02 -14.45 10.28
C ILE A 2 1.57 -15.51 9.31
N LYS A 3 1.91 -15.10 8.07
CA LYS A 3 2.51 -15.99 7.06
C LYS A 3 3.73 -16.74 7.58
N LYS A 4 4.66 -16.02 8.25
CA LYS A 4 5.87 -16.62 8.82
C LYS A 4 5.53 -17.64 9.92
N ARG A 5 4.54 -17.34 10.77
CA ARG A 5 4.10 -18.25 11.85
C ARG A 5 3.52 -19.55 11.28
N LEU A 6 2.65 -19.45 10.26
CA LEU A 6 2.05 -20.61 9.61
C LEU A 6 3.09 -21.45 8.84
N VAL A 7 3.98 -20.81 8.08
CA VAL A 7 5.06 -21.51 7.35
C VAL A 7 6.00 -22.22 8.32
N SER A 8 6.40 -21.57 9.42
CA SER A 8 7.25 -22.19 10.43
C SER A 8 6.57 -23.38 11.12
N ALA A 9 5.28 -23.28 11.44
CA ALA A 9 4.52 -24.38 12.02
C ALA A 9 4.38 -25.56 11.05
N GLY A 10 4.11 -25.30 9.78
CA GLY A 10 3.98 -26.32 8.73
C GLY A 10 5.27 -27.05 8.38
N LYS A 11 6.43 -26.71 8.97
CA LYS A 11 7.68 -27.49 8.83
C LYS A 11 7.64 -28.82 9.60
N LEU A 12 6.80 -28.91 10.63
CA LEU A 12 6.62 -30.16 11.38
C LEU A 12 5.80 -31.14 10.55
N LYS A 13 6.26 -32.39 10.45
CA LYS A 13 5.60 -33.43 9.63
C LYS A 13 4.14 -33.62 10.01
N SER A 14 3.80 -33.56 11.29
CA SER A 14 2.42 -33.70 11.79
C SER A 14 1.50 -32.53 11.42
N LEU A 15 2.05 -31.41 10.93
CA LEU A 15 1.33 -30.18 10.62
C LEU A 15 1.42 -29.78 9.14
N VAL A 16 1.83 -30.71 8.26
CA VAL A 16 2.10 -30.39 6.84
C VAL A 16 0.88 -29.79 6.12
N GLY A 17 -0.34 -30.20 6.52
CA GLY A 17 -1.59 -29.66 5.97
C GLY A 17 -1.76 -28.15 6.16
N LEU A 18 -1.06 -27.52 7.13
CA LEU A 18 -1.02 -26.06 7.26
C LEU A 18 -0.45 -25.38 6.02
N GLN A 19 0.51 -26.01 5.33
CA GLN A 19 1.19 -25.41 4.18
C GLN A 19 0.24 -25.11 3.03
N ASP A 20 -0.74 -26.00 2.80
CA ASP A 20 -1.77 -25.84 1.77
C ASP A 20 -2.66 -24.60 2.02
N TRP A 21 -2.80 -24.18 3.29
CA TRP A 21 -3.65 -23.06 3.70
C TRP A 21 -2.92 -21.73 3.90
N VAL A 22 -1.58 -21.70 3.96
CA VAL A 22 -0.80 -20.47 4.21
C VAL A 22 -1.23 -19.31 3.31
N GLN A 23 -1.33 -19.56 2.00
CA GLN A 23 -1.65 -18.50 1.04
C GLN A 23 -3.12 -18.08 1.15
N ALA A 24 -4.04 -19.02 1.36
CA ALA A 24 -5.46 -18.75 1.53
C ALA A 24 -5.72 -17.92 2.79
N THR A 25 -5.11 -18.28 3.92
CA THR A 25 -5.21 -17.51 5.18
C THR A 25 -4.71 -16.07 5.04
N VAL A 26 -3.60 -15.85 4.33
CA VAL A 26 -3.08 -14.49 4.11
C VAL A 26 -4.02 -13.70 3.20
N LYS A 27 -4.56 -14.31 2.15
CA LYS A 27 -5.56 -13.64 1.29
C LYS A 27 -6.84 -13.32 2.05
N HIS A 28 -7.32 -14.24 2.88
CA HIS A 28 -8.48 -14.06 3.75
C HIS A 28 -8.30 -12.86 4.68
N LEU A 29 -7.12 -12.73 5.30
CA LEU A 29 -6.81 -11.58 6.16
C LEU A 29 -7.02 -10.23 5.44
N TYR A 30 -6.50 -10.11 4.21
CA TYR A 30 -6.66 -8.88 3.42
C TYR A 30 -8.11 -8.69 2.96
N TRP A 31 -8.78 -9.77 2.58
CA TRP A 31 -10.20 -9.73 2.22
C TRP A 31 -11.08 -9.32 3.41
N CYS A 32 -10.79 -9.76 4.63
CA CYS A 32 -11.50 -9.29 5.83
C CYS A 32 -11.37 -7.78 5.99
N ALA A 33 -10.17 -7.22 5.81
CA ALA A 33 -9.96 -5.78 5.91
C ALA A 33 -10.71 -5.03 4.80
N GLU A 34 -10.57 -5.47 3.54
CA GLU A 34 -11.19 -4.81 2.39
C GLU A 34 -12.72 -4.89 2.40
N SER A 35 -13.29 -6.06 2.72
CA SER A 35 -14.74 -6.27 2.73
C SER A 35 -15.45 -5.71 3.96
N SER A 36 -14.71 -5.24 4.97
CA SER A 36 -15.26 -4.57 6.16
C SER A 36 -15.13 -3.05 6.08
N ASP A 37 -14.79 -2.50 4.92
CA ASP A 37 -14.83 -1.06 4.70
C ASP A 37 -16.26 -0.53 4.90
N GLY A 38 -16.41 0.48 5.77
CA GLY A 38 -17.72 0.99 6.20
C GLY A 38 -18.46 0.14 7.25
N ALA A 39 -17.97 -1.05 7.61
CA ALA A 39 -18.54 -1.94 8.62
C ALA A 39 -17.44 -2.59 9.49
N PRO A 40 -16.73 -1.80 10.32
CA PRO A 40 -15.53 -2.24 11.02
C PRO A 40 -15.78 -3.41 12.00
N ASP A 41 -16.98 -3.51 12.56
CA ASP A 41 -17.34 -4.57 13.50
C ASP A 41 -17.40 -5.97 12.85
N GLU A 42 -17.47 -6.05 11.52
CA GLU A 42 -17.50 -7.32 10.80
C GLU A 42 -16.10 -7.97 10.63
N ILE A 43 -15.01 -7.21 10.81
CA ILE A 43 -13.66 -7.69 10.46
C ILE A 43 -13.23 -8.88 11.32
N LEU A 44 -13.54 -8.85 12.62
CA LEU A 44 -13.22 -9.93 13.55
C LEU A 44 -14.12 -11.16 13.38
N PRO A 45 -15.45 -11.02 13.21
CA PRO A 45 -16.31 -12.12 12.79
C PRO A 45 -15.82 -12.82 11.51
N LYS A 46 -15.52 -12.06 10.45
CA LYS A 46 -14.96 -12.59 9.20
C LYS A 46 -13.62 -13.29 9.44
N TRP A 47 -12.72 -12.69 10.22
CA TRP A 47 -11.42 -13.29 10.51
C TRP A 47 -11.53 -14.59 11.30
N THR A 48 -12.27 -14.58 12.40
CA THR A 48 -12.37 -15.72 13.31
C THR A 48 -13.12 -16.90 12.68
N SER A 49 -14.05 -16.64 11.75
CA SER A 49 -14.72 -17.66 10.95
C SER A 49 -13.76 -18.56 10.16
N LEU A 50 -12.54 -18.09 9.89
CA LEU A 50 -11.51 -18.85 9.18
C LEU A 50 -11.24 -20.22 9.82
N VAL A 51 -11.36 -20.32 11.16
CA VAL A 51 -11.13 -21.58 11.89
C VAL A 51 -12.12 -22.66 11.47
N GLY A 52 -13.40 -22.31 11.33
CA GLY A 52 -14.43 -23.23 10.82
C GLY A 52 -14.30 -23.41 9.31
N HIS A 53 -14.04 -22.32 8.57
CA HIS A 53 -13.93 -22.34 7.12
C HIS A 53 -12.88 -23.34 6.60
N VAL A 54 -11.70 -23.41 7.23
CA VAL A 54 -10.67 -24.38 6.81
C VAL A 54 -11.07 -25.84 7.08
N ALA A 55 -12.04 -26.07 7.96
CA ALA A 55 -12.64 -27.37 8.26
C ALA A 55 -13.91 -27.66 7.46
N ASP A 56 -14.18 -26.85 6.42
CA ASP A 56 -15.40 -26.93 5.58
C ASP A 56 -16.70 -26.56 6.32
N LEU A 57 -16.59 -25.82 7.43
CA LEU A 57 -17.73 -25.30 8.20
C LEU A 57 -17.98 -23.85 7.79
N HIS A 58 -18.99 -23.64 6.95
CA HIS A 58 -19.32 -22.33 6.35
C HIS A 58 -20.44 -21.58 7.07
N GLU A 59 -21.03 -22.17 8.10
CA GLU A 59 -22.05 -21.55 8.95
C GLU A 59 -21.44 -21.17 10.29
N HIS A 60 -21.82 -19.99 10.81
CA HIS A 60 -21.16 -19.37 11.94
C HIS A 60 -22.19 -18.85 12.94
N ALA A 61 -21.90 -18.99 14.23
CA ALA A 61 -22.78 -18.51 15.30
C ALA A 61 -22.83 -16.97 15.40
N ASN A 62 -21.88 -16.26 14.79
CA ASN A 62 -21.81 -14.81 14.90
C ASN A 62 -22.83 -14.14 13.95
N PRO A 63 -23.78 -13.34 14.45
CA PRO A 63 -24.83 -12.75 13.62
C PRO A 63 -24.31 -11.69 12.64
N LEU A 64 -23.15 -11.09 12.89
CA LEU A 64 -22.53 -10.11 11.98
C LEU A 64 -21.88 -10.77 10.76
N TYR A 65 -21.59 -12.08 10.84
CA TYR A 65 -21.07 -12.85 9.72
C TYR A 65 -21.53 -14.31 9.85
N PRO A 66 -22.82 -14.60 9.56
CA PRO A 66 -23.42 -15.90 9.85
C PRO A 66 -23.04 -16.99 8.85
N ARG A 67 -22.54 -16.62 7.65
CA ARG A 67 -22.12 -17.56 6.61
C ARG A 67 -20.97 -17.01 5.78
N CYS A 68 -20.14 -17.90 5.25
CA CYS A 68 -19.09 -17.54 4.29
C CYS A 68 -19.63 -16.91 2.99
N GLN A 69 -19.01 -15.82 2.53
CA GLN A 69 -19.39 -15.06 1.33
C GLN A 69 -18.66 -15.54 0.06
N HIS A 70 -18.82 -16.81 -0.29
CA HIS A 70 -18.35 -17.35 -1.57
C HIS A 70 -19.22 -18.51 -2.03
N GLY A 71 -19.16 -18.84 -3.33
CA GLY A 71 -19.78 -20.05 -3.89
C GLY A 71 -18.97 -21.32 -3.58
N ASP A 72 -19.25 -22.41 -4.28
CA ASP A 72 -18.52 -23.66 -4.12
C ASP A 72 -17.01 -23.48 -4.39
N LEU A 73 -16.17 -23.94 -3.45
CA LEU A 73 -14.71 -23.89 -3.54
C LEU A 73 -14.11 -25.14 -4.20
N GLY A 74 -14.95 -26.11 -4.56
CA GLY A 74 -14.58 -27.36 -5.17
C GLY A 74 -13.68 -28.21 -4.26
N LYS A 75 -12.83 -29.04 -4.87
CA LYS A 75 -11.95 -29.95 -4.13
C LYS A 75 -10.82 -29.17 -3.44
N LYS A 76 -10.92 -29.04 -2.13
CA LYS A 76 -9.86 -28.54 -1.24
C LYS A 76 -9.35 -29.63 -0.32
N LYS A 77 -8.11 -29.47 0.14
CA LYS A 77 -7.56 -30.27 1.25
C LYS A 77 -7.97 -29.62 2.56
N TRP A 78 -9.21 -29.85 2.98
CA TRP A 78 -9.73 -29.33 4.23
C TRP A 78 -8.87 -29.78 5.42
N LEU A 79 -8.91 -29.01 6.49
CA LEU A 79 -8.31 -29.30 7.79
C LEU A 79 -9.44 -29.59 8.79
N PRO A 80 -9.96 -30.82 8.84
CA PRO A 80 -10.99 -31.19 9.81
C PRO A 80 -10.61 -30.83 11.25
N GLU A 81 -11.62 -30.49 12.03
CA GLU A 81 -11.46 -30.24 13.47
C GLU A 81 -10.89 -31.47 14.19
N GLY A 82 -10.16 -31.25 15.29
CA GLY A 82 -9.53 -32.31 16.07
C GLY A 82 -8.16 -32.79 15.53
N LEU A 83 -7.78 -32.41 14.30
CA LEU A 83 -6.42 -32.63 13.82
C LEU A 83 -5.43 -31.64 14.44
N GLN A 84 -4.21 -32.11 14.72
CA GLN A 84 -3.14 -31.25 15.27
C GLN A 84 -2.87 -30.01 14.39
N ALA A 85 -2.99 -30.16 13.07
CA ALA A 85 -2.86 -29.06 12.13
C ALA A 85 -3.95 -27.99 12.31
N HIS A 86 -5.21 -28.40 12.49
CA HIS A 86 -6.33 -27.48 12.73
C HIS A 86 -6.17 -26.75 14.06
N GLU A 87 -5.88 -27.47 15.15
CA GLU A 87 -5.64 -26.86 16.46
C GLU A 87 -4.47 -25.88 16.43
N LYS A 88 -3.40 -26.21 15.69
CA LYS A 88 -2.29 -25.28 15.52
C LYS A 88 -2.70 -24.03 14.74
N LEU A 89 -3.48 -24.17 13.67
CA LEU A 89 -4.02 -23.04 12.91
C LEU A 89 -4.86 -22.15 13.83
N LYS A 90 -5.80 -22.73 14.57
CA LYS A 90 -6.67 -22.05 15.54
C LYS A 90 -5.88 -21.25 16.57
N SER A 91 -4.84 -21.84 17.16
CA SER A 91 -3.98 -21.14 18.13
C SER A 91 -3.22 -19.94 17.55
N ILE A 92 -2.89 -19.97 16.25
CA ILE A 92 -2.21 -18.87 15.55
C ILE A 92 -3.23 -17.78 15.18
N VAL A 93 -4.34 -18.19 14.56
CA VAL A 93 -5.40 -17.31 14.04
C VAL A 93 -6.12 -16.56 15.17
N LEU A 94 -6.37 -17.23 16.29
CA LEU A 94 -7.07 -16.65 17.45
C LEU A 94 -6.13 -16.07 18.51
N SER A 95 -4.83 -15.90 18.21
CA SER A 95 -3.91 -15.35 19.21
C SER A 95 -4.28 -13.91 19.60
N LYS A 96 -4.32 -13.61 20.91
CA LYS A 96 -4.73 -12.30 21.44
C LYS A 96 -4.06 -11.10 20.76
N PRO A 97 -2.72 -11.08 20.53
CA PRO A 97 -2.09 -9.95 19.85
C PRO A 97 -2.62 -9.75 18.43
N LEU A 98 -2.84 -10.85 17.70
CA LEU A 98 -3.34 -10.78 16.33
C LEU A 98 -4.79 -10.27 16.29
N LEU A 99 -5.65 -10.74 17.18
CA LEU A 99 -7.04 -10.25 17.27
C LEU A 99 -7.10 -8.77 17.66
N LYS A 100 -6.13 -8.26 18.41
CA LYS A 100 -6.00 -6.83 18.73
C LYS A 100 -5.55 -6.01 17.51
N ASP A 101 -4.63 -6.54 16.71
CA ASP A 101 -4.05 -5.81 15.57
C ASP A 101 -4.95 -5.78 14.34
N ILE A 102 -5.77 -6.81 14.12
CA ILE A 102 -6.60 -6.96 12.91
C ILE A 102 -7.56 -5.79 12.67
N PRO A 103 -8.31 -5.28 13.66
CA PRO A 103 -9.18 -4.11 13.48
C PRO A 103 -8.45 -2.84 13.03
N HIS A 104 -7.13 -2.78 13.20
CA HIS A 104 -6.30 -1.65 12.77
C HIS A 104 -5.69 -1.82 11.37
N LEU A 105 -6.02 -2.91 10.66
CA LEU A 105 -5.64 -3.05 9.27
C LEU A 105 -6.33 -1.98 8.44
N SER A 106 -5.60 -1.37 7.51
CA SER A 106 -6.22 -0.46 6.54
C SER A 106 -7.18 -1.25 5.67
N THR A 107 -8.45 -0.82 5.64
CA THR A 107 -9.50 -1.35 4.76
C THR A 107 -9.17 -1.08 3.30
N SER A 108 -8.45 0.02 3.04
CA SER A 108 -7.88 0.31 1.74
C SER A 108 -6.62 -0.52 1.52
N ALA A 109 -6.59 -1.38 0.50
CA ALA A 109 -5.40 -2.12 0.06
C ALA A 109 -4.26 -1.20 -0.50
N GLN A 110 -4.31 0.11 -0.24
CA GLN A 110 -3.80 1.19 -1.07
C GLN A 110 -2.40 1.69 -0.69
N THR A 111 -1.48 0.85 -0.20
CA THR A 111 -0.06 1.28 -0.21
C THR A 111 0.45 1.35 -1.64
N TYR A 112 -0.07 0.51 -2.55
CA TYR A 112 0.40 0.49 -3.94
C TYR A 112 0.19 1.82 -4.66
N ALA A 113 -1.00 2.43 -4.58
CA ALA A 113 -1.27 3.72 -5.22
C ALA A 113 -0.42 4.83 -4.60
N THR A 114 -0.30 4.83 -3.26
CA THR A 114 0.56 5.78 -2.52
C THR A 114 2.02 5.66 -2.94
N GLU A 115 2.56 4.44 -2.99
CA GLU A 115 3.92 4.13 -3.45
C GLU A 115 4.12 4.53 -4.92
N CYS A 116 3.13 4.27 -5.79
CA CYS A 116 3.17 4.72 -7.18
C CYS A 116 3.21 6.24 -7.28
N PHE A 117 2.38 6.95 -6.51
CA PHE A 117 2.39 8.41 -6.49
C PHE A 117 3.73 8.96 -6.01
N HIS A 118 4.31 8.38 -4.96
CA HIS A 118 5.65 8.77 -4.47
C HIS A 118 6.72 8.54 -5.53
N SER A 119 6.63 7.44 -6.30
CA SER A 119 7.51 7.20 -7.44
C SER A 119 7.32 8.26 -8.53
N THR A 120 6.09 8.70 -8.81
CA THR A 120 5.82 9.79 -9.76
C THR A 120 6.43 11.10 -9.26
N VAL A 121 6.24 11.46 -7.99
CA VAL A 121 6.86 12.66 -7.40
C VAL A 121 8.38 12.64 -7.58
N ILE A 122 9.04 11.50 -7.37
CA ILE A 122 10.50 11.38 -7.56
C ILE A 122 10.92 11.61 -9.02
N GLN A 123 10.08 11.29 -10.01
CA GLN A 123 10.37 11.57 -11.43
C GLN A 123 10.35 13.07 -11.73
N PHE A 124 9.41 13.83 -11.13
CA PHE A 124 9.27 15.27 -11.38
C PHE A 124 10.13 16.14 -10.45
N ALA A 125 10.40 15.67 -9.23
CA ALA A 125 11.21 16.31 -8.21
C ALA A 125 12.19 15.29 -7.58
N PRO A 126 13.29 14.96 -8.28
CA PRO A 126 14.29 14.02 -7.77
C PRO A 126 14.90 14.48 -6.45
N LYS A 127 15.06 13.55 -5.50
CA LYS A 127 15.70 13.83 -4.19
C LYS A 127 17.17 14.23 -4.30
N SER A 128 17.83 13.86 -5.40
CA SER A 128 19.23 14.18 -5.68
C SER A 128 19.44 15.61 -6.18
N THR A 129 18.37 16.37 -6.41
CA THR A 129 18.44 17.75 -6.90
C THR A 129 17.79 18.69 -5.90
N HIS A 130 18.49 19.78 -5.58
CA HIS A 130 17.93 20.81 -4.72
C HIS A 130 16.95 21.69 -5.51
N PHE A 131 15.78 21.95 -4.92
CA PHE A 131 14.77 22.87 -5.44
C PHE A 131 14.38 23.85 -4.33
N GLY A 132 14.25 25.13 -4.67
CA GLY A 132 13.61 26.11 -3.79
C GLY A 132 12.12 25.77 -3.59
N TYR A 133 11.50 26.39 -2.57
CA TYR A 133 10.13 26.07 -2.16
C TYR A 133 9.10 26.16 -3.31
N GLU A 134 9.04 27.31 -4.00
CA GLU A 134 8.11 27.53 -5.14
C GLU A 134 8.30 26.47 -6.24
N SER A 135 9.56 26.13 -6.55
CA SER A 135 9.89 25.14 -7.59
C SER A 135 9.54 23.72 -7.16
N MET A 136 9.78 23.36 -5.90
CA MET A 136 9.38 22.07 -5.35
C MET A 136 7.86 21.90 -5.39
N GLN A 137 7.13 22.91 -4.91
CA GLN A 137 5.68 22.92 -4.89
C GLN A 137 5.09 22.76 -6.30
N ALA A 138 5.55 23.55 -7.27
CA ALA A 138 5.12 23.44 -8.66
C ALA A 138 5.37 22.04 -9.25
N ARG A 139 6.55 21.46 -9.01
CA ARG A 139 6.88 20.10 -9.49
C ARG A 139 6.02 19.02 -8.87
N VAL A 140 5.72 19.12 -7.58
CA VAL A 140 4.80 18.20 -6.88
C VAL A 140 3.39 18.34 -7.42
N TYR A 141 2.91 19.55 -7.72
CA TYR A 141 1.61 19.75 -8.34
C TYR A 141 1.53 19.16 -9.75
N VAL A 142 2.56 19.36 -10.57
CA VAL A 142 2.64 18.73 -11.89
C VAL A 142 2.67 17.19 -11.77
N ALA A 143 3.38 16.65 -10.78
CA ALA A 143 3.38 15.21 -10.51
C ALA A 143 1.99 14.69 -10.10
N ALA A 144 1.24 15.47 -9.30
CA ALA A 144 -0.13 15.15 -8.90
C ALA A 144 -1.08 15.17 -10.10
N LEU A 145 -1.01 16.20 -10.96
CA LEU A 145 -1.79 16.25 -12.20
C LEU A 145 -1.47 15.05 -13.11
N HIS A 146 -0.18 14.75 -13.28
CA HIS A 146 0.24 13.59 -14.05
C HIS A 146 -0.31 12.28 -13.46
N PHE A 147 -0.22 12.10 -12.14
CA PHE A 147 -0.70 10.90 -11.45
C PHE A 147 -2.22 10.76 -11.54
N ASN A 148 -2.97 11.86 -11.37
CA ASN A 148 -4.43 11.84 -11.47
C ASN A 148 -4.90 11.45 -12.88
N GLU A 149 -4.25 11.97 -13.92
CA GLU A 149 -4.58 11.62 -15.30
C GLU A 149 -4.12 10.20 -15.67
N ASN A 150 -2.96 9.77 -15.17
CA ASN A 150 -2.29 8.54 -15.64
C ASN A 150 -2.33 7.36 -14.65
N GLY A 151 -2.87 7.56 -13.46
CA GLY A 151 -2.89 6.60 -12.34
C GLY A 151 -3.75 5.39 -12.62
N ASP A 152 -4.95 5.58 -13.16
CA ASP A 152 -5.94 4.51 -13.37
C ASP A 152 -6.17 4.16 -14.84
N ARG A 153 -5.15 4.40 -15.67
CA ARG A 153 -5.24 4.12 -17.11
C ARG A 153 -5.60 2.66 -17.40
N PRO A 154 -6.45 2.42 -18.42
CA PRO A 154 -6.88 1.09 -18.78
C PRO A 154 -5.70 0.22 -19.23
N GLN A 155 -5.88 -1.08 -19.14
CA GLN A 155 -4.92 -2.05 -19.65
C GLN A 155 -4.79 -1.90 -21.17
N ALA A 156 -3.57 -1.93 -21.68
CA ALA A 156 -3.28 -1.89 -23.09
C ALA A 156 -3.88 -3.11 -23.81
N THR A 157 -4.41 -2.90 -25.00
CA THR A 157 -4.91 -3.95 -25.89
C THR A 157 -4.04 -4.07 -27.14
N THR A 158 -4.02 -5.24 -27.77
CA THR A 158 -3.46 -5.43 -29.11
C THR A 158 -4.43 -4.90 -30.17
N LYS A 159 -4.00 -4.84 -31.44
CA LYS A 159 -4.88 -4.50 -32.57
C LYS A 159 -6.12 -5.40 -32.67
N GLU A 160 -6.01 -6.63 -32.18
CA GLU A 160 -7.08 -7.63 -32.13
C GLU A 160 -7.97 -7.51 -30.86
N GLY A 161 -7.78 -6.47 -30.04
CA GLY A 161 -8.53 -6.27 -28.80
C GLY A 161 -8.08 -7.11 -27.60
N LYS A 162 -7.02 -7.92 -27.72
CA LYS A 162 -6.54 -8.78 -26.62
C LYS A 162 -5.78 -7.97 -25.57
N LYS A 163 -6.08 -8.21 -24.30
CA LYS A 163 -5.39 -7.59 -23.14
C LYS A 163 -3.89 -7.94 -23.12
N ARG A 164 -3.03 -6.93 -22.98
CA ARG A 164 -1.57 -7.10 -22.96
C ARG A 164 -1.03 -7.29 -21.54
N PHE A 165 -0.10 -8.21 -21.39
CA PHE A 165 0.55 -8.53 -20.12
C PHE A 165 2.07 -8.46 -20.25
N LEU A 166 2.74 -8.12 -19.15
CA LEU A 166 4.19 -8.23 -18.98
C LEU A 166 4.50 -9.43 -18.08
N VAL A 167 5.50 -10.25 -18.44
CA VAL A 167 6.02 -11.28 -17.55
C VAL A 167 6.98 -10.63 -16.55
N LYS A 168 6.60 -10.61 -15.27
CA LYS A 168 7.45 -10.13 -14.16
C LYS A 168 7.98 -11.32 -13.37
N ARG A 169 9.19 -11.20 -12.82
CA ARG A 169 9.76 -12.17 -11.86
C ARG A 169 10.00 -11.47 -10.52
N PRO A 170 9.01 -11.47 -9.60
CA PRO A 170 9.17 -10.80 -8.32
C PRO A 170 10.30 -11.43 -7.50
N LYS A 171 11.14 -10.60 -6.87
CA LYS A 171 12.27 -11.07 -6.05
C LYS A 171 11.83 -12.03 -4.94
N GLN A 172 10.65 -11.81 -4.38
CA GLN A 172 10.14 -12.57 -3.24
C GLN A 172 9.65 -13.98 -3.61
N THR A 173 8.97 -14.13 -4.75
CA THR A 173 8.41 -15.43 -5.17
C THR A 173 9.33 -16.19 -6.11
N LYS A 174 10.25 -15.49 -6.81
CA LYS A 174 11.13 -16.03 -7.86
C LYS A 174 10.41 -16.80 -8.99
N ARG A 175 9.08 -16.72 -9.05
CA ARG A 175 8.24 -17.34 -10.08
C ARG A 175 7.76 -16.29 -11.06
N PRO A 176 7.68 -16.59 -12.37
CA PRO A 176 7.11 -15.67 -13.34
C PRO A 176 5.62 -15.46 -13.05
N ILE A 177 5.18 -14.21 -13.10
CA ILE A 177 3.78 -13.81 -13.00
C ILE A 177 3.40 -12.92 -14.20
N ALA A 178 2.15 -13.03 -14.65
CA ALA A 178 1.59 -12.09 -15.62
C ALA A 178 1.12 -10.83 -14.88
N SER A 179 1.60 -9.66 -15.33
CA SER A 179 1.21 -8.35 -14.80
C SER A 179 0.49 -7.56 -15.90
N PRO A 180 -0.70 -7.00 -15.66
CA PRO A 180 -1.36 -6.13 -16.63
C PRO A 180 -0.46 -4.98 -17.05
N MET A 181 -0.36 -4.73 -18.35
CA MET A 181 0.38 -3.60 -18.92
C MET A 181 -0.60 -2.44 -19.13
N LYS A 182 -0.37 -1.28 -18.51
CA LYS A 182 -1.18 -0.08 -18.74
C LYS A 182 -0.97 0.46 -20.16
N GLY A 183 -1.97 1.15 -20.70
CA GLY A 183 -1.91 1.86 -21.97
C GLY A 183 -0.83 2.95 -22.04
N PRO A 184 -0.74 3.70 -23.15
CA PRO A 184 0.12 4.89 -23.24
C PRO A 184 -0.33 5.98 -22.26
N CYS A 185 0.58 6.88 -21.86
CA CYS A 185 0.23 8.02 -21.01
C CYS A 185 -0.49 9.07 -21.86
N THR A 186 -1.36 9.85 -21.22
CA THR A 186 -1.94 11.07 -21.77
C THR A 186 -1.39 12.28 -21.02
N TYR A 187 -1.47 13.45 -21.66
CA TYR A 187 -0.88 14.69 -21.18
C TYR A 187 -1.82 15.88 -21.38
N ALA A 188 -3.13 15.68 -21.20
CA ALA A 188 -4.12 16.75 -21.31
C ALA A 188 -3.82 17.89 -20.32
N TYR A 189 -3.42 17.55 -19.09
CA TYR A 189 -2.99 18.54 -18.09
C TYR A 189 -1.85 19.45 -18.60
N VAL A 190 -0.97 18.96 -19.47
CA VAL A 190 0.13 19.77 -20.04
C VAL A 190 -0.45 20.83 -20.98
N GLN A 191 -1.45 20.49 -21.78
CA GLN A 191 -2.09 21.44 -22.70
C GLN A 191 -2.80 22.55 -21.93
N GLU A 192 -3.48 22.20 -20.83
CA GLU A 192 -4.10 23.19 -19.95
C GLU A 192 -3.06 24.12 -19.31
N LEU A 193 -1.98 23.57 -18.75
CA LEU A 193 -0.89 24.39 -18.18
C LEU A 193 -0.24 25.30 -19.21
N MET A 194 -0.05 24.84 -20.45
CA MET A 194 0.48 25.66 -21.54
C MET A 194 -0.46 26.80 -21.90
N LYS A 195 -1.77 26.54 -21.96
CA LYS A 195 -2.78 27.59 -22.21
C LYS A 195 -2.77 28.65 -21.12
N GLU A 196 -2.73 28.25 -19.84
CA GLU A 196 -2.65 29.18 -18.72
C GLU A 196 -1.34 30.00 -18.76
N THR A 197 -0.22 29.35 -19.10
CA THR A 197 1.07 30.04 -19.26
C THR A 197 1.01 31.12 -20.34
N LEU A 198 0.37 30.83 -21.49
CA LEU A 198 0.18 31.80 -22.55
C LEU A 198 -0.75 32.94 -22.12
N ALA A 199 -1.83 32.65 -21.39
CA ALA A 199 -2.72 33.67 -20.83
C ALA A 199 -1.98 34.61 -19.86
N MET A 200 -1.13 34.06 -18.98
CA MET A 200 -0.29 34.85 -18.08
C MET A 200 0.71 35.73 -18.84
N ASN A 201 1.29 35.24 -19.93
CA ASN A 201 2.20 36.02 -20.77
C ASN A 201 1.51 37.20 -21.46
N CYS A 202 0.22 37.07 -21.80
CA CYS A 202 -0.56 38.18 -22.33
C CYS A 202 -0.95 39.19 -21.23
N HIS A 203 -1.16 38.71 -20.01
CA HIS A 203 -1.60 39.55 -18.89
C HIS A 203 -0.45 40.34 -18.24
N TYR A 204 0.71 39.71 -18.05
CA TYR A 204 1.85 40.33 -17.39
C TYR A 204 2.89 40.82 -18.41
N PRO A 205 3.46 42.03 -18.22
CA PRO A 205 4.43 42.60 -19.16
C PRO A 205 5.80 41.89 -19.12
N SER A 206 6.08 41.11 -18.09
CA SER A 206 7.31 40.31 -17.98
C SER A 206 7.16 39.20 -16.94
N TYR A 207 8.03 38.18 -17.03
CA TYR A 207 8.13 37.14 -16.01
C TYR A 207 8.39 37.69 -14.60
N ARG A 208 9.20 38.75 -14.46
CA ARG A 208 9.49 39.36 -13.15
C ARG A 208 8.23 39.98 -12.54
N ALA A 209 7.39 40.63 -13.35
CA ALA A 209 6.11 41.17 -12.91
C ALA A 209 5.14 40.05 -12.51
N ALA A 210 5.02 39.01 -13.34
CA ALA A 210 4.19 37.84 -13.04
C ALA A 210 4.63 37.15 -11.75
N ARG A 211 5.94 36.92 -11.57
CA ARG A 211 6.48 36.28 -10.36
C ARG A 211 6.23 37.12 -9.11
N LYS A 212 6.43 38.44 -9.17
CA LYS A 212 6.15 39.33 -8.04
C LYS A 212 4.67 39.31 -7.66
N ALA A 213 3.77 39.26 -8.64
CA ALA A 213 2.32 39.24 -8.42
C ALA A 213 1.81 37.89 -7.87
N ASN A 214 2.53 36.79 -8.12
CA ASN A 214 2.09 35.42 -7.80
C ASN A 214 3.03 34.68 -6.83
N SER A 215 3.99 35.37 -6.20
CA SER A 215 4.93 34.74 -5.28
C SER A 215 4.21 34.37 -3.98
N ILE A 216 4.54 33.17 -3.47
CA ILE A 216 4.01 32.65 -2.21
C ILE A 216 5.15 32.66 -1.21
N GLU A 217 4.91 33.20 -0.01
CA GLU A 217 5.90 33.16 1.06
C GLU A 217 6.17 31.71 1.47
N ALA A 218 7.45 31.33 1.47
CA ALA A 218 7.84 29.99 1.87
C ALA A 218 7.63 29.83 3.39
N PRO A 219 7.04 28.71 3.85
CA PRO A 219 6.94 28.43 5.27
C PRO A 219 8.35 28.33 5.87
N PRO A 220 8.50 28.67 7.16
CA PRO A 220 9.78 28.53 7.82
C PRO A 220 10.21 27.06 7.85
N SER A 221 11.53 26.82 7.91
CA SER A 221 12.05 25.45 8.04
C SER A 221 11.46 24.77 9.28
N LEU A 222 11.24 23.45 9.24
CA LEU A 222 10.74 22.69 10.39
C LEU A 222 11.54 22.92 11.69
N SER A 223 12.81 23.29 11.57
CA SER A 223 13.71 23.58 12.69
C SER A 223 13.79 25.05 13.11
N SER A 224 12.93 25.92 12.57
CA SER A 224 12.99 27.36 12.87
C SER A 224 12.67 27.66 14.32
N GLY A 225 11.78 26.89 14.94
CA GLY A 225 11.37 27.04 16.34
C GLY A 225 12.23 26.27 17.34
N PHE A 226 13.26 25.53 16.90
CA PHE A 226 14.12 24.80 17.83
C PHE A 226 15.22 25.72 18.39
N GLU A 227 15.43 25.62 19.69
CA GLU A 227 16.61 26.19 20.33
C GLU A 227 17.86 25.57 19.69
N ARG A 228 18.82 26.42 19.32
CA ARG A 228 20.09 25.98 18.74
C ARG A 228 21.15 25.97 19.85
N PRO A 229 21.40 24.82 20.50
CA PRO A 229 22.40 24.74 21.55
C PRO A 229 23.80 25.06 21.01
N ASN A 230 24.69 25.47 21.92
CA ASN A 230 26.06 25.80 21.56
C ASN A 230 26.75 24.60 20.88
N LYS A 231 27.36 24.86 19.72
CA LYS A 231 27.99 23.84 18.87
C LYS A 231 29.13 23.11 19.59
N ASP A 232 29.91 23.80 20.41
CA ASP A 232 31.05 23.21 21.12
C ASP A 232 30.58 22.27 22.24
N LEU A 233 29.47 22.61 22.92
CA LEU A 233 28.83 21.70 23.88
C LEU A 233 28.28 20.44 23.21
N LEU A 234 27.72 20.56 22.01
CA LEU A 234 27.27 19.39 21.24
C LEU A 234 28.44 18.50 20.82
N ILE A 235 29.55 19.09 20.37
CA ILE A 235 30.75 18.36 19.96
C ILE A 235 31.38 17.63 21.15
N SER A 236 31.52 18.31 22.30
CA SER A 236 32.10 17.71 23.51
C SER A 236 31.24 16.54 24.03
N SER A 237 29.91 16.71 24.09
CA SER A 237 28.97 15.64 24.45
C SER A 237 29.01 14.47 23.45
N HIS A 238 29.11 14.73 22.15
CA HIS A 238 29.18 13.65 21.16
C HIS A 238 30.48 12.84 21.27
N ARG A 239 31.62 13.50 21.55
CA ARG A 239 32.92 12.85 21.73
C ARG A 239 33.01 12.07 23.05
N SER A 240 32.40 12.55 24.12
CA SER A 240 32.42 11.86 25.43
C SER A 240 31.54 10.62 25.48
N ARG A 241 30.57 10.45 24.57
CA ARG A 241 29.70 9.25 24.48
C ARG A 241 30.45 7.93 24.24
N PHE A 242 31.69 7.99 23.76
CA PHE A 242 32.51 6.80 23.49
C PHE A 242 33.61 6.57 24.52
N ASN A 243 33.73 7.44 25.53
CA ASN A 243 34.69 7.32 26.62
C ASN A 243 33.98 6.82 27.89
N CYS A 244 33.38 5.63 27.79
CA CYS A 244 32.97 4.83 28.94
C CYS A 244 34.10 3.88 29.33
#